data_AF-A0A3N0BVM3-F1
#
_entry.id   AF-A0A3N0BVM3-F1
#
_cell.length_a   1.000
_cell.length_b   1.000
_cell.length_c   1.000
_cell.angle_alpha   90.00
_cell.angle_beta   90.00
_cell.angle_gamma   90.00
#
_symmetry.space_group_name_H-M   'P 1'
#
loop_
_entity.id
_entity.type
_entity.pdbx_description
1 polymer ?
#
loop_
_entity_poly.entity_id
_entity_poly.type
_entity_poly.pdbx_seq_one_letter_code
_entity_poly.pdbx_strand_id
1 'polypeptide(L)' 'MSYKYRTVRVRGTDMIGTIARKHGSAAEIFETSKDPSTSVVPVFFEATGEIRFFDRSMLEDVITPAG' A
#
# COMPACT_ATOMS: atom_id res chain seq x y z
N MET A 1 -3.64 8.93 14.67
CA MET A 1 -4.27 7.81 13.92
C MET A 1 -3.19 6.80 13.58
N SER A 2 -3.26 5.61 14.19
CA SER A 2 -2.25 4.56 14.04
C SER A 2 -2.40 3.89 12.68
N TYR A 3 -1.55 4.27 11.72
CA TYR A 3 -1.35 3.47 10.51
C TYR A 3 -0.49 2.26 10.89
N LYS A 4 -1.09 1.29 11.59
CA LYS A 4 -0.60 -0.09 11.65
C LYS A 4 -0.44 -0.56 10.20
N TYR A 5 0.65 -1.28 9.92
CA TYR A 5 0.94 -1.88 8.62
C TYR A 5 -0.35 -2.40 7.96
N ARG A 6 -0.83 -1.71 6.92
CA ARG A 6 -2.10 -2.08 6.28
C ARG A 6 -1.81 -3.15 5.26
N THR A 7 -2.38 -4.33 5.49
CA THR A 7 -2.47 -5.37 4.47
C THR A 7 -3.50 -4.94 3.44
N VAL A 8 -3.12 -4.98 2.18
CA VAL A 8 -3.93 -4.55 1.05
C VAL A 8 -3.96 -5.61 -0.02
N ARG A 9 -5.08 -5.68 -0.73
CA ARG A 9 -5.24 -6.46 -1.95
C ARG A 9 -5.23 -5.51 -3.16
N VAL A 10 -4.50 -5.87 -4.20
CA VAL A 10 -4.55 -5.14 -5.48
C VAL A 10 -5.82 -5.55 -6.23
N ARG A 11 -6.69 -4.58 -6.52
CA ARG A 11 -7.97 -4.77 -7.20
C ARG A 11 -7.79 -5.56 -8.50
N GLY A 12 -8.69 -6.51 -8.76
CA GLY A 12 -8.65 -7.35 -9.96
C GLY A 12 -7.53 -8.39 -9.99
N THR A 13 -6.80 -8.59 -8.88
CA THR A 13 -5.75 -9.61 -8.76
C THR A 13 -5.88 -10.36 -7.43
N ASP A 14 -5.14 -11.46 -7.28
CA ASP A 14 -4.94 -12.15 -6.00
C ASP A 14 -3.69 -11.66 -5.24
N MET A 15 -3.06 -10.56 -5.71
CA MET A 15 -1.87 -10.02 -5.06
C MET A 15 -2.24 -9.35 -3.74
N ILE A 16 -1.71 -9.90 -2.64
CA ILE A 16 -1.84 -9.35 -1.29
C ILE A 16 -0.46 -8.90 -0.83
N GLY A 17 -0.37 -7.66 -0.36
CA GLY A 17 0.86 -7.08 0.14
C GLY A 17 0.61 -6.18 1.34
N THR A 18 1.67 -5.55 1.83
CA THR A 18 1.60 -4.62 2.96
C THR A 18 2.13 -3.26 2.53
N ILE A 19 1.43 -2.18 2.87
CA ILE A 19 1.94 -0.82 2.62
C ILE A 19 3.25 -0.64 3.38
N ALA A 20 4.33 -0.44 2.62
CA ALA A 20 5.67 -0.25 3.14
C ALA A 20 5.84 1.20 3.63
N ARG A 21 6.69 1.39 4.65
CA ARG A 21 7.08 2.71 5.15
C ARG A 21 8.51 2.67 5.62
N LYS A 22 9.22 3.79 5.50
CA LYS A 22 10.52 3.95 6.13
C LYS A 22 10.36 3.81 7.66
N HIS A 23 11.28 3.07 8.28
CA HIS A 23 11.28 2.88 9.73
C HIS A 23 11.27 4.24 10.45
N GLY A 24 10.34 4.42 11.40
CA GLY A 24 10.16 5.68 12.14
C GLY A 24 9.49 6.83 11.37
N SER A 25 9.13 6.67 10.09
CA SER A 25 8.47 7.71 9.28
C SER A 25 7.02 7.36 8.97
N ALA A 26 6.17 8.34 8.61
CA ALA A 26 4.84 8.06 8.07
C ALA A 26 4.92 7.30 6.72
N ALA A 27 3.81 6.77 6.22
CA ALA A 27 3.78 6.23 4.87
C ALA A 27 4.14 7.33 3.86
N GLU A 28 5.07 7.05 2.95
CA GLU A 28 5.41 7.97 1.87
C GLU A 28 4.30 7.87 0.82
N ILE A 29 3.57 8.98 0.63
CA ILE A 29 2.61 9.15 -0.45
C ILE A 29 3.33 9.95 -1.53
N PHE A 30 3.40 9.37 -2.72
CA PHE A 30 3.96 10.00 -3.91
C PHE A 30 2.82 10.51 -4.77
N GLU A 31 2.98 11.69 -5.35
CA GLU A 31 2.06 12.23 -6.34
C GLU A 31 2.65 12.06 -7.74
N THR A 32 1.81 11.96 -8.77
CA THR A 32 2.28 11.92 -10.15
C THR A 32 2.14 13.31 -10.79
N SER A 33 3.05 13.68 -11.69
CA SER A 33 3.00 14.98 -12.37
C SER A 33 1.78 15.17 -13.28
N LYS A 34 1.07 14.09 -13.62
CA LYS A 34 -0.13 14.12 -14.47
C LYS A 34 -1.43 14.31 -13.68
N ASP A 35 -1.42 13.94 -12.41
CA ASP A 35 -2.55 14.09 -11.50
C ASP A 35 -2.04 14.22 -10.05
N PRO A 36 -2.00 15.46 -9.52
CA PRO A 36 -1.59 15.74 -8.15
C PRO A 36 -2.51 15.11 -7.10
N SER A 37 -3.69 14.62 -7.48
CA SER A 37 -4.61 13.93 -6.57
C SER A 37 -4.35 12.42 -6.48
N THR A 38 -3.50 11.87 -7.36
CA THR A 38 -3.13 10.45 -7.29
C THR A 38 -2.19 10.21 -6.11
N SER A 39 -2.70 9.54 -5.08
CA SER A 39 -1.90 9.05 -3.96
C SER A 39 -1.25 7.72 -4.30
N VAL A 40 0.01 7.72 -4.71
CA VAL A 40 0.80 6.52 -4.99
C VAL A 40 1.51 6.06 -3.71
N VAL A 41 1.40 4.78 -3.38
CA VAL A 41 2.02 4.20 -2.18
C VAL A 41 2.86 2.97 -2.50
N PRO A 42 3.97 2.73 -1.79
CA PRO A 42 4.75 1.51 -1.92
C PRO A 42 4.07 0.34 -1.20
N VAL A 43 3.98 -0.82 -1.87
CA VAL A 43 3.45 -2.07 -1.33
C VAL A 43 4.52 -3.15 -1.44
N PHE A 44 4.85 -3.76 -0.31
CA PHE A 44 5.75 -4.90 -0.21
C PHE A 44 4.98 -6.21 -0.37
N PHE A 45 5.47 -7.10 -1.24
CA PHE A 45 4.94 -8.45 -1.42
C PHE A 45 5.91 -9.48 -0.86
N GLU A 46 5.53 -10.12 0.24
CA GLU A 46 6.37 -11.11 0.92
C GLU A 46 6.73 -12.30 0.02
N ALA A 47 5.79 -12.75 -0.81
CA ALA A 47 5.99 -13.88 -1.72
C ALA A 47 7.14 -13.69 -2.72
N THR A 48 7.43 -12.45 -3.11
CA THR A 48 8.49 -12.13 -4.09
C THR A 48 9.64 -11.33 -3.50
N GLY A 49 9.48 -10.76 -2.30
CA GLY A 49 10.42 -9.81 -1.71
C GLY A 49 10.45 -8.44 -2.41
N GLU A 50 9.52 -8.17 -3.32
CA GLU A 50 9.51 -6.94 -4.12
C GLU A 50 8.69 -5.82 -3.45
N ILE A 51 9.11 -4.58 -3.69
CA ILE A 51 8.29 -3.38 -3.44
C ILE A 51 7.82 -2.84 -4.78
N ARG A 52 6.50 -2.68 -4.93
CA ARG A 52 5.90 -2.06 -6.13
C ARG A 52 5.01 -0.89 -5.71
N PHE A 53 4.88 0.09 -6.59
CA PHE A 53 4.12 1.31 -6.34
C PHE A 53 2.74 1.21 -6.99
N PHE A 54 1.70 1.59 -6.24
CA PHE A 54 0.32 1.56 -6.73
C PHE A 54 -0.38 2.87 -6.40
N ASP A 55 -1.25 3.30 -7.31
CA ASP A 55 -2.31 4.23 -6.95
C ASP A 55 -3.16 3.61 -5.84
N ARG A 56 -3.41 4.37 -4.77
CA ARG A 56 -4.25 3.99 -3.64
C ARG A 56 -5.65 3.54 -4.07
N SER A 57 -6.18 4.07 -5.18
CA SER A 57 -7.47 3.67 -5.75
C SER A 57 -7.51 2.19 -6.15
N MET A 58 -6.37 1.63 -6.55
CA MET A 58 -6.20 0.23 -6.95
C MET A 58 -6.03 -0.73 -5.76
N LEU A 59 -6.08 -0.23 -4.53
CA LEU A 59 -5.85 -1.01 -3.31
C LEU A 59 -7.13 -1.10 -2.47
N GLU A 60 -7.43 -2.30 -1.99
CA GLU A 60 -8.49 -2.57 -1.02
C GLU A 60 -7.87 -2.98 0.31
N ASP A 61 -8.37 -2.42 1.42
CA ASP A 61 -7.92 -2.83 2.74
C ASP A 61 -8.42 -4.24 3.03
N VAL A 62 -7.49 -5.14 3.35
CA VAL A 62 -7.85 -6.46 3.88
C VAL A 62 -8.13 -6.26 5.35
N ILE A 63 -9.41 -6.29 5.72
CA ILE A 63 -9.80 -6.28 7.14
C ILE A 63 -9.43 -7.65 7.70
N THR A 64 -8.28 -7.73 8.38
CA THR A 64 -8.04 -8.85 9.29
C THR A 64 -9.00 -8.69 10.46
N PRO A 65 -9.87 -9.67 10.76
CA PRO A 65 -10.64 -9.65 12.00
C PRO A 65 -9.66 -9.47 13.15
N ALA A 66 -9.95 -8.54 14.05
CA ALA A 66 -9.16 -8.39 15.27
C ALA A 66 -9.23 -9.72 16.04
N GLY A 67 -8.12 -10.47 16.00
CA GLY A 67 -7.86 -11.55 16.95
C GLY A 67 -7.52 -10.98 18.32
#